data_AF-A0A7K2KX88-F1
#
_entry.id   AF-A0A7K2KX88-F1
#
_cell.length_a   1.000
_cell.length_b   1.000
_cell.length_c   1.000
_cell.angle_alpha   90.00
_cell.angle_beta   90.00
_cell.angle_gamma   90.00
#
_symmetry.space_group_name_H-M   'P 1'
#
loop_
_entity.id
_entity.type
_entity.pdbx_description
1 polymer ?
#
loop_
_entity_poly.entity_id
_entity_poly.type
_entity_poly.pdbx_seq_one_letter_code
_entity_poly.pdbx_strand_id
1 'polypeptide(L)'
;MSERNTVLRSLHDVGLAAWFGGSLMGAVGLNGAAKDQGDTWQAKARIASSGWARWTPVCAVAIGAHFIGTSGLLGANAARVAAQKGVATSTLAKTVLTGAALA
;
A
#
# COMPACT_ATOMS: atom_id res chain seq x y z
N MET A 1 -11.39 -16.24 -24.24
CA MET A 1 -10.82 -16.89 -23.04
C MET A 1 -10.78 -15.84 -21.93
N SER A 2 -11.21 -16.15 -20.69
CA SER A 2 -11.00 -15.25 -19.56
C SER A 2 -9.50 -15.22 -19.28
N GLU A 3 -8.81 -14.15 -19.68
CA GLU A 3 -7.42 -13.94 -19.27
C GLU A 3 -7.38 -13.80 -17.75
N ARG A 4 -6.72 -14.76 -17.10
CA ARG A 4 -6.55 -14.73 -15.65
C ARG A 4 -5.32 -13.89 -15.35
N ASN A 5 -5.55 -12.62 -15.00
CA ASN A 5 -4.51 -11.68 -14.58
C ASN A 5 -3.98 -11.96 -13.16
N THR A 6 -3.64 -13.22 -12.86
CA THR A 6 -3.26 -13.67 -11.51
C THR A 6 -2.08 -12.89 -10.97
N VAL A 7 -1.00 -12.74 -11.76
CA VAL A 7 0.22 -12.04 -11.31
C VAL A 7 -0.09 -10.57 -10.99
N LEU A 8 -0.80 -9.87 -11.88
CA LEU A 8 -1.19 -8.47 -11.65
C LEU A 8 -2.11 -8.33 -10.44
N ARG A 9 -3.03 -9.28 -10.24
CA ARG A 9 -3.90 -9.34 -9.05
C ARG A 9 -3.08 -9.53 -7.77
N SER A 10 -2.13 -10.46 -7.77
CA SER A 10 -1.26 -10.72 -6.63
C SER A 10 -0.40 -9.50 -6.30
N LEU A 11 0.23 -8.88 -7.30
CA LEU A 11 1.00 -7.64 -7.12
C LEU A 11 0.15 -6.51 -6.53
N HIS A 12 -1.07 -6.35 -7.04
CA HIS A 12 -2.04 -5.38 -6.55
C HIS A 12 -2.41 -5.63 -5.08
N ASP A 13 -2.87 -6.84 -4.75
CA ASP A 13 -3.44 -7.15 -3.44
C ASP A 13 -2.36 -7.30 -2.36
N VAL A 14 -1.26 -8.00 -2.65
CA VAL A 14 -0.15 -8.18 -1.71
C VAL A 14 0.60 -6.86 -1.49
N GLY A 15 0.83 -6.08 -2.55
CA GLY A 15 1.45 -4.76 -2.44
C GLY A 15 0.64 -3.82 -1.55
N LEU A 16 -0.68 -3.79 -1.73
CA LEU A 16 -1.57 -2.97 -0.89
C LEU A 16 -1.56 -3.44 0.57
N ALA A 17 -1.69 -4.75 0.79
CA ALA A 17 -1.73 -5.33 2.12
C ALA A 17 -0.42 -5.09 2.89
N ALA A 18 0.73 -5.28 2.23
CA ALA A 18 2.03 -5.01 2.84
C ALA A 18 2.20 -3.51 3.14
N TRP A 19 1.91 -2.62 2.18
CA TRP A 19 2.07 -1.18 2.37
C TRP A 19 1.18 -0.65 3.50
N PHE A 20 -0.14 -0.80 3.38
CA PHE A 20 -1.08 -0.27 4.37
C PHE A 20 -0.97 -1.01 5.70
N GLY A 21 -0.93 -2.35 5.67
CA GLY A 21 -0.85 -3.18 6.87
C GLY A 21 0.44 -2.96 7.67
N GLY A 22 1.59 -2.87 7.00
CA GLY A 22 2.85 -2.58 7.66
C GLY A 22 2.92 -1.16 8.21
N SER A 23 2.33 -0.18 7.52
CA SER A 23 2.23 1.20 8.04
C SER A 23 1.33 1.28 9.28
N LEU A 24 0.20 0.57 9.27
CA LEU A 24 -0.69 0.47 10.44
C LEU A 24 -0.01 -0.24 11.62
N MET A 25 0.69 -1.36 11.37
CA MET A 25 1.48 -2.04 12.40
C MET A 25 2.57 -1.10 12.94
N GLY A 26 3.27 -0.38 12.07
CA GLY A 26 4.29 0.59 12.48
C GLY A 26 3.72 1.70 13.37
N ALA A 27 2.58 2.27 12.97
CA ALA A 27 1.93 3.36 13.69
C ALA A 27 1.38 2.92 15.07
N VAL A 28 0.81 1.72 15.16
CA VAL A 28 0.17 1.24 16.38
C VAL A 28 1.12 0.40 17.22
N GLY A 29 1.66 -0.67 16.64
CA GLY A 29 2.51 -1.65 17.32
C GLY A 29 3.92 -1.13 17.59
N LEU A 30 4.66 -0.73 16.54
CA LEU A 30 6.06 -0.29 16.71
C LEU A 30 6.16 0.98 17.55
N ASN A 31 5.38 2.03 17.22
CA ASN A 31 5.42 3.27 17.99
C ASN A 31 4.87 3.08 19.41
N GLY A 32 3.87 2.22 19.60
CA GLY A 32 3.37 1.85 20.93
C GLY A 32 4.43 1.15 21.77
N ALA A 33 5.06 0.11 21.23
CA ALA A 33 6.15 -0.60 21.89
C ALA A 33 7.34 0.33 22.19
N ALA A 34 7.69 1.23 21.27
CA ALA A 34 8.72 2.23 21.51
C ALA A 34 8.37 3.15 22.69
N LYS A 35 7.11 3.55 22.83
CA LYS A 35 6.62 4.40 23.92
C LYS A 35 6.71 3.71 25.29
N ASP A 36 6.38 2.42 25.33
CA ASP A 36 6.31 1.62 26.56
C ASP A 36 7.69 1.14 27.02
N GLN A 37 8.59 0.81 26.09
CA GLN A 37 9.89 0.20 26.40
C GLN A 37 11.06 1.19 26.46
N GLY A 38 10.91 2.41 25.93
CA GLY A 38 11.98 3.41 25.98
C GLY A 38 11.98 4.20 27.29
N ASP A 39 13.07 4.13 28.06
CA ASP A 39 13.17 4.85 29.35
C ASP A 39 13.22 6.38 29.19
N THR A 40 13.81 6.86 28.10
CA THR A 40 13.94 8.29 27.78
C THR A 40 13.30 8.62 26.44
N TRP A 41 12.97 9.89 26.22
CA TRP A 41 12.41 10.33 24.93
C TRP A 41 13.35 10.00 23.75
N GLN A 42 14.67 10.09 23.96
CA GLN A 42 15.67 9.73 22.94
C GLN A 42 15.64 8.22 22.65
N ALA A 43 15.46 7.38 23.67
CA ALA A 43 15.35 5.93 23.49
C ALA A 43 14.09 5.57 22.70
N LYS A 44 12.94 6.16 23.05
CA LYS A 44 11.67 6.00 22.32
C LYS A 44 11.84 6.37 20.84
N ALA A 45 12.42 7.55 20.58
CA ALA A 45 12.66 8.03 19.22
C ALA A 45 13.61 7.12 18.42
N ARG A 46 14.68 6.60 19.05
CA ARG A 46 15.61 5.65 18.40
C ARG A 46 14.98 4.31 18.05
N ILE A 47 14.14 3.76 18.93
CA ILE A 47 13.46 2.49 18.68
C ILE A 47 12.51 2.65 17.48
N ALA A 48 11.68 3.69 17.52
CA ALA A 48 10.76 3.99 16.43
C ALA A 48 11.52 4.25 15.12
N SER A 49 12.53 5.12 15.12
CA SER A 49 13.28 5.47 13.90
C SER A 49 14.02 4.28 13.30
N SER A 50 14.62 3.42 14.13
CA SER A 50 15.26 2.18 13.69
C SER A 50 14.26 1.23 13.04
N GLY A 51 13.08 1.06 13.65
CA GLY A 51 12.03 0.21 13.10
C GLY A 51 11.50 0.73 11.76
N TRP A 52 11.20 2.04 11.67
CA TRP A 52 10.78 2.67 10.42
C TRP A 52 11.86 2.61 9.35
N ALA A 53 13.14 2.85 9.69
CA ALA A 53 14.25 2.74 8.73
C ALA A 53 14.36 1.34 8.11
N ARG A 54 14.09 0.28 8.89
CA ARG A 54 14.04 -1.10 8.39
C ARG A 54 12.82 -1.39 7.53
N TRP A 55 11.69 -0.78 7.86
CA TRP A 55 10.44 -0.96 7.12
C TRP A 55 10.39 -0.18 5.80
N THR A 56 10.98 1.02 5.74
CA THR A 56 10.89 1.93 4.58
C THR A 56 11.24 1.28 3.24
N PRO A 57 12.33 0.49 3.10
CA PRO A 57 12.63 -0.19 1.84
C PRO A 57 11.55 -1.21 1.44
N VAL A 58 11.01 -1.95 2.42
CA VAL A 58 9.91 -2.92 2.19
C VAL A 58 8.65 -2.18 1.77
N CYS A 59 8.35 -1.06 2.43
CA CYS A 59 7.23 -0.18 2.09
C CYS A 59 7.34 0.32 0.64
N ALA A 60 8.53 0.77 0.22
CA ALA A 60 8.77 1.23 -1.15
C ALA A 60 8.54 0.12 -2.20
N VAL A 61 9.00 -1.10 -1.92
CA VAL A 61 8.75 -2.27 -2.79
C VAL A 61 7.26 -2.61 -2.84
N ALA A 62 6.56 -2.57 -1.70
CA ALA A 62 5.13 -2.84 -1.61
C ALA A 62 4.30 -1.82 -2.41
N ILE A 63 4.64 -0.53 -2.30
CA ILE A 63 4.06 0.55 -3.12
C ILE A 63 4.30 0.23 -4.60
N GLY A 64 5.54 -0.03 -5.01
CA GLY A 64 5.88 -0.35 -6.41
C GLY A 64 5.08 -1.54 -6.95
N ALA A 65 4.99 -2.62 -6.19
CA ALA A 65 4.19 -3.80 -6.56
C ALA A 65 2.71 -3.43 -6.75
N HIS A 66 2.13 -2.66 -5.82
CA HIS A 66 0.75 -2.21 -5.95
C HIS A 66 0.52 -1.34 -7.19
N PHE A 67 1.45 -0.46 -7.53
CA PHE A 67 1.38 0.39 -8.72
C PHE A 67 1.44 -0.40 -10.03
N ILE A 68 2.33 -1.39 -10.11
CA ILE A 68 2.42 -2.30 -11.26
C ILE A 68 1.11 -3.08 -11.39
N GLY A 69 0.61 -3.66 -10.30
CA GLY A 69 -0.64 -4.41 -10.29
C GLY A 69 -1.86 -3.55 -10.68
N THR A 70 -1.97 -2.35 -10.11
CA THR A 70 -3.05 -1.40 -10.42
C THR A 70 -3.04 -0.97 -11.88
N SER A 71 -1.89 -0.55 -12.41
CA SER A 71 -1.76 -0.10 -13.80
C SER A 71 -2.07 -1.22 -14.79
N GLY A 72 -1.54 -2.42 -14.54
CA GLY A 72 -1.80 -3.58 -15.40
C GLY A 72 -3.28 -4.01 -15.36
N LEU A 73 -3.91 -4.03 -14.19
CA LEU A 73 -5.33 -4.34 -14.07
C LEU A 73 -6.22 -3.26 -14.72
N LEU A 74 -5.84 -1.99 -14.65
CA LEU A 74 -6.56 -0.91 -15.33
C LEU A 74 -6.51 -1.11 -16.84
N GLY A 75 -5.33 -1.38 -17.42
CA GLY A 75 -5.18 -1.67 -18.84
C GLY A 75 -6.00 -2.89 -19.28
N ALA A 76 -5.89 -4.00 -18.54
CA ALA A 76 -6.64 -5.22 -18.84
C ALA A 76 -8.18 -5.07 -18.70
N ASN A 77 -8.65 -4.06 -17.96
CA ASN A 77 -10.07 -3.75 -17.81
C ASN A 77 -10.49 -2.48 -18.57
N ALA A 78 -9.67 -1.93 -19.47
CA ALA A 78 -9.95 -0.66 -20.14
C ALA A 78 -11.30 -0.66 -20.88
N ALA A 79 -11.64 -1.75 -21.58
CA ALA A 79 -12.93 -1.88 -22.25
C ALA A 79 -14.11 -1.83 -21.26
N ARG A 80 -13.97 -2.42 -20.08
CA ARG A 80 -14.99 -2.36 -19.02
C ARG A 80 -15.12 -0.97 -18.43
N VAL A 81 -14.00 -0.27 -18.23
CA VAL A 81 -14.00 1.13 -17.78
C VAL A 81 -14.78 2.01 -18.75
N ALA A 82 -14.60 1.80 -20.07
CA ALA A 82 -15.27 2.59 -21.09
C ALA A 82 -16.76 2.22 -21.27
N ALA A 83 -17.11 0.94 -21.23
CA ALA A 83 -18.42 0.46 -21.63
C ALA A 83 -19.39 0.19 -20.46
N GLN A 84 -18.90 -0.05 -19.24
CA GLN A 84 -19.73 -0.48 -18.12
C GLN A 84 -20.07 0.69 -17.19
N LYS A 85 -21.37 0.99 -17.05
CA LYS A 85 -21.89 2.07 -16.21
C LYS A 85 -21.33 1.99 -14.78
N GLY A 86 -20.78 3.10 -14.29
CA GLY A 86 -20.23 3.24 -12.93
C GLY A 86 -18.78 2.76 -12.74
N VAL A 87 -18.21 1.98 -13.65
CA VAL A 87 -16.83 1.47 -13.50
C VAL A 87 -15.80 2.60 -13.62
N ALA A 88 -16.01 3.57 -14.52
CA ALA A 88 -15.15 4.74 -14.64
C ALA A 88 -15.13 5.58 -13.35
N THR A 89 -16.30 5.84 -12.75
CA THR A 89 -16.40 6.58 -11.49
C THR A 89 -15.69 5.86 -10.34
N SER A 90 -15.89 4.55 -10.20
CA SER A 90 -15.20 3.76 -9.17
C SER A 90 -13.69 3.72 -9.37
N THR A 91 -13.24 3.61 -10.63
CA THR A 91 -11.82 3.67 -10.98
C THR A 91 -11.21 5.01 -10.62
N LEU A 92 -11.87 6.12 -10.95
CA LEU A 92 -11.42 7.47 -10.60
C LEU A 92 -11.32 7.64 -9.08
N ALA A 93 -12.36 7.25 -8.35
CA ALA A 93 -12.37 7.35 -6.88
C ALA A 93 -11.20 6.56 -6.26
N LYS A 94 -10.94 5.34 -6.75
CA LYS A 94 -9.80 4.54 -6.31
C LYS A 94 -8.47 5.22 -6.62
N THR A 95 -8.29 5.76 -7.83
CA THR A 95 -7.07 6.47 -8.22
C THR A 95 -6.82 7.68 -7.33
N VAL A 96 -7.85 8.49 -7.06
CA VAL A 96 -7.75 9.65 -6.16
C VAL A 96 -7.37 9.20 -4.74
N LEU A 97 -8.01 8.14 -4.22
CA LEU A 97 -7.70 7.61 -2.89
C LEU A 97 -6.26 7.09 -2.81
N THR A 98 -5.79 6.36 -3.81
CA THR A 98 -4.40 5.88 -3.88
C THR A 98 -3.41 7.06 -3.98
N GLY A 99 -3.73 8.09 -4.77
CA GLY A 99 -2.92 9.30 -4.86
C GLY A 99 -2.86 10.06 -3.53
N ALA A 100 -4.00 10.21 -2.85
CA ALA A 100 -4.07 10.85 -1.54
C ALA A 100 -3.28 10.07 -0.46
N ALA A 101 -3.21 8.74 -0.57
CA ALA A 101 -2.42 7.91 0.35
C ALA A 101 -0.89 8.08 0.16
N LEU A 102 -0.43 8.63 -0.97
CA LEU A 102 0.98 8.91 -1.23
C LEU A 102 1.42 10.34 -0.88
N ALA A 103 0.47 11.27 -0.81
CA ALA A 103 0.73 12.70 -0.56
C ALA A 103 0.99 12.98 0.92
#